data_AF-A0A286CMD2-F1
#
_entry.id   AF-A0A286CMD2-F1
#
_cell.length_a   1.000
_cell.length_b   1.000
_cell.length_c   1.000
_cell.angle_alpha   90.00
_cell.angle_beta   90.00
_cell.angle_gamma   90.00
#
_symmetry.space_group_name_H-M   'P 1'
#
loop_
_entity.id
_entity.type
_entity.pdbx_description
1 polymer ?
#
loop_
_entity_poly.entity_id
_entity_poly.type
_entity_poly.pdbx_seq_one_letter_code
_entity_poly.pdbx_strand_id
1 'polypeptide(L)' 'MEGMLWSDPENEPPEELRDMQDMLRRLSVLLALAMVLVMIVIGVR' A
#
# COMPACT_ATOMS: atom_id res chain seq x y z
N MET A 1 16.34 29.59 12.44
CA MET A 1 14.94 30.06 12.38
C MET A 1 14.64 30.24 10.90
N GLU A 2 13.84 29.46 10.18
CA GLU A 2 12.87 28.40 10.48
C GLU A 2 12.68 27.56 9.18
N GLY A 3 12.46 26.24 9.28
CA GLY A 3 11.41 25.61 8.45
C GLY A 3 11.68 24.87 7.13
N MET A 4 12.90 24.63 6.63
CA MET A 4 13.09 23.89 5.35
C MET A 4 14.16 22.78 5.42
N LEU A 5 14.02 21.84 6.36
CA LEU A 5 14.76 20.54 6.34
C LEU A 5 13.85 19.36 5.95
N TRP A 6 12.64 19.67 5.45
CA TRP A 6 11.67 18.70 4.98
C TRP A 6 11.08 19.22 3.66
N SER A 7 11.08 18.35 2.66
CA SER A 7 10.51 18.52 1.32
C SER A 7 11.23 19.52 0.41
N ASP A 8 12.39 19.11 -0.12
CA ASP A 8 12.76 19.49 -1.49
C ASP A 8 11.61 19.03 -2.42
N PRO A 9 10.82 19.95 -3.00
CA PRO A 9 9.56 19.62 -3.66
C PRO A 9 9.73 19.14 -5.11
N GLU A 10 10.95 19.08 -5.63
CA GLU A 10 11.23 18.75 -7.03
C GLU A 10 11.40 17.25 -7.30
N ASN A 11 11.32 16.40 -6.27
CA ASN A 11 11.27 14.95 -6.42
C ASN A 11 9.84 14.46 -6.13
N GLU A 12 8.87 14.93 -6.92
CA GLU A 12 7.59 14.25 -6.98
C GLU A 12 7.88 12.78 -7.31
N PRO A 13 7.47 11.82 -6.45
CA PRO A 13 7.84 10.44 -6.64
C PRO A 13 7.38 10.00 -8.03
N PRO A 14 8.27 9.40 -8.86
CA PRO A 14 7.99 9.11 -10.26
C PRO A 14 6.65 8.36 -10.40
N GLU A 15 5.91 8.66 -11.47
CA GLU A 15 4.57 8.10 -11.72
C GLU A 15 4.57 6.57 -11.60
N GLU A 16 5.63 5.90 -12.06
CA GLU A 16 5.82 4.45 -11.91
C GLU A 16 5.75 3.97 -10.45
N LEU A 17 6.34 4.72 -9.50
CA LEU A 17 6.30 4.36 -8.07
C LEU A 17 4.93 4.60 -7.45
N ARG A 18 4.16 5.57 -7.95
CA ARG A 18 2.76 5.78 -7.52
C ARG A 18 1.87 4.67 -8.05
N ASP A 19 2.02 4.29 -9.32
CA ASP A 19 1.28 3.19 -9.93
C ASP A 19 1.61 1.84 -9.28
N MET A 20 2.89 1.59 -8.99
CA MET A 20 3.31 0.40 -8.24
C MET A 20 2.72 0.39 -6.84
N GLN A 21 2.68 1.52 -6.13
CA GLN A 21 2.06 1.61 -4.81
C GLN A 21 0.56 1.32 -4.86
N ASP A 22 -0.17 1.85 -5.85
CA ASP A 22 -1.59 1.59 -6.00
C ASP A 22 -1.86 0.13 -6.39
N MET A 23 -1.02 -0.46 -7.24
CA MET A 23 -1.10 -1.88 -7.58
C MET A 23 -0.83 -2.76 -6.35
N LEU A 24 0.22 -2.46 -5.57
CA LEU A 24 0.54 -3.15 -4.33
C LEU A 24 -0.55 -2.99 -3.27
N ARG A 25 -1.21 -1.83 -3.20
CA ARG A 25 -2.32 -1.59 -2.29
C ARG A 25 -3.54 -2.44 -2.64
N ARG A 26 -3.86 -2.58 -3.93
CA ARG A 26 -4.93 -3.50 -4.38
C ARG A 26 -4.56 -4.96 -4.10
N LEU A 27 -3.33 -5.36 -4.42
CA LEU A 27 -2.86 -6.74 -4.20
C LEU A 27 -2.86 -7.10 -2.71
N SER A 28 -2.40 -6.20 -1.83
CA SER A 28 -2.42 -6.41 -0.38
C SER A 28 -3.84 -6.53 0.17
N VAL A 29 -4.80 -5.73 -0.33
CA VAL A 29 -6.21 -5.86 0.05
C VAL A 29 -6.78 -7.21 -0.39
N LEU A 30 -6.48 -7.66 -1.61
CA LEU A 30 -6.90 -8.98 -2.10
C LEU A 30 -6.31 -10.11 -1.25
N LEU A 31 -5.02 -9.99 -0.88
CA LEU A 31 -4.34 -10.97 -0.03
C LEU A 31 -4.95 -11.01 1.39
N ALA A 32 -5.25 -9.84 1.96
CA ALA A 32 -5.91 -9.73 3.26
C ALA A 32 -7.31 -10.37 3.24
N LEU A 33 -8.09 -10.11 2.18
CA LEU A 33 -9.39 -10.75 1.95
C LEU A 33 -9.27 -12.27 1.85
N ALA A 34 -8.29 -12.76 1.09
CA ALA A 34 -8.03 -14.20 0.98
C ALA A 34 -7.67 -14.83 2.33
N MET A 35 -6.83 -14.18 3.14
CA MET A 35 -6.50 -14.64 4.49
C MET A 35 -7.73 -14.75 5.39
N VAL A 36 -8.60 -13.73 5.37
CA VAL A 36 -9.85 -13.74 6.15
C VAL A 36 -10.75 -14.89 5.70
N LEU A 37 -10.90 -15.10 4.39
CA LEU A 37 -11.69 -16.23 3.86
C LEU A 37 -11.11 -17.58 4.29
N VAL A 38 -9.79 -17.74 4.23
CA VAL A 38 -9.11 -18.96 4.71
C VAL A 38 -9.39 -19.20 6.20
N MET A 39 -9.30 -18.15 7.03
CA MET A 39 -9.62 -18.28 8.46
C MET A 39 -11.07 -18.71 8.69
N ILE A 40 -12.02 -18.16 7.92
CA ILE A 40 -13.43 -18.56 8.00
C ILE A 40 -13.60 -20.03 7.58
N VAL A 41 -13.00 -20.45 6.46
CA VAL A 41 -13.11 -21.82 5.96
C VAL A 41 -12.53 -22.83 6.94
N ILE A 42 -11.39 -22.51 7.56
CA ILE A 42 -10.77 -23.36 8.60
C ILE A 42 -11.62 -23.38 9.87
N GLY A 43 -12.17 -22.24 10.30
CA GLY A 43 -12.98 -22.16 11.52
C GLY A 43 -14.39 -22.76 11.37
N VAL A 44 -14.90 -22.87 10.16
CA VAL A 44 -16.23 -23.41 9.85
C VAL A 44 -16.19 -24.90 9.47
N ARG A 45 -15.02 -25.44 9.11
CA ARG A 45 -14.83 -26.88 8.83
C ARG A 45 -14.46 -27.67 10.06
#